data_AF-A0A925C9C6-F1
#
_entry.id   AF-A0A925C9C6-F1
#
_cell.length_a   1.000
_cell.length_b   1.000
_cell.length_c   1.000
_cell.angle_alpha   90.00
_cell.angle_beta   90.00
_cell.angle_gamma   90.00
#
_symmetry.space_group_name_H-M   'P 1'
#
loop_
_entity.id
_entity.type
_entity.pdbx_description
1 polymer ?
#
loop_
_entity_poly.entity_id
_entity_poly.type
_entity_poly.pdbx_seq_one_letter_code
_entity_poly.pdbx_strand_id
1 'polypeptide(L)'
;ERFDVDYSKQPSRAELNGMTINPMMRSKLPAAPGLTTVLMRSLMAGRDDFNRQLKPGDVLFVPPIPANMGILDWGRHAELVRNAYWWGLEEVQRLKRARHPLIAAVEATAAAPSG
;
A
#
# COMPACT_ATOMS: atom_id res chain seq x y z
N GLU A 1 -21.35 1.69 -6.14
CA GLU A 1 -22.09 0.46 -6.55
C GLU A 1 -22.84 -0.07 -5.33
N ARG A 2 -24.13 -0.39 -5.45
CA ARG A 2 -24.95 -0.88 -4.32
C ARG A 2 -25.21 -2.36 -4.57
N PHE A 3 -24.53 -3.21 -3.82
CA PHE A 3 -24.67 -4.66 -3.97
C PHE A 3 -26.02 -5.09 -3.38
N ASP A 4 -26.80 -5.86 -4.16
CA ASP A 4 -28.04 -6.48 -3.71
C ASP A 4 -27.70 -7.67 -2.80
N VAL A 5 -27.54 -7.38 -1.51
CA VAL A 5 -27.16 -8.35 -0.48
C VAL A 5 -28.32 -8.50 0.49
N ASP A 6 -28.95 -9.67 0.47
CA ASP A 6 -29.98 -10.04 1.42
C ASP A 6 -29.35 -10.50 2.75
N TYR A 7 -29.29 -9.58 3.71
CA TYR A 7 -28.69 -9.82 5.02
C TYR A 7 -29.46 -10.87 5.86
N SER A 8 -30.72 -11.14 5.53
CA SER A 8 -31.55 -12.10 6.27
C SER A 8 -31.17 -13.56 5.99
N LYS A 9 -30.49 -13.82 4.87
CA LYS A 9 -30.05 -15.17 4.45
C LYS A 9 -28.64 -15.52 4.93
N GLN A 10 -28.00 -14.64 5.72
CA GLN A 10 -26.65 -14.90 6.18
C GLN A 10 -26.64 -15.94 7.30
N PRO A 11 -25.76 -16.96 7.23
CA PRO A 11 -25.62 -17.93 8.30
C PRO A 11 -25.19 -17.25 9.60
N SER A 12 -25.76 -17.70 10.71
CA SER A 12 -25.37 -17.27 12.04
C SER A 12 -23.93 -17.68 12.37
N ARG A 13 -23.34 -17.06 13.39
CA ARG A 13 -21.97 -17.37 13.83
C ARG A 13 -21.78 -18.84 14.21
N ALA A 14 -22.80 -19.45 14.83
CA ALA A 14 -22.77 -20.86 15.21
C ALA A 14 -22.78 -21.79 13.99
N GLU A 15 -23.57 -21.46 12.97
CA GLU A 15 -23.64 -22.20 11.71
C GLU A 15 -22.31 -22.12 10.95
N LEU A 16 -21.69 -20.95 10.90
CA LEU A 16 -20.36 -20.77 10.29
C LEU A 16 -19.29 -21.62 10.99
N ASN A 17 -19.28 -21.65 12.32
CA ASN A 17 -18.36 -22.49 13.09
C ASN A 17 -18.59 -23.98 12.82
N GLY A 18 -19.85 -24.40 12.78
CA GLY A 18 -20.23 -25.78 12.45
C GLY A 18 -19.78 -26.18 11.03
N MET A 19 -19.98 -25.31 10.04
CA MET A 19 -19.55 -25.53 8.66
C MET A 19 -18.02 -25.54 8.51
N THR A 20 -17.29 -24.79 9.36
CA THR A 20 -15.83 -24.75 9.34
C THR A 20 -15.20 -26.04 9.88
N ILE A 21 -15.81 -26.64 10.90
CA ILE A 21 -15.30 -27.87 11.54
C ILE A 21 -15.70 -29.12 10.75
N ASN A 22 -16.88 -29.12 10.09
CA ASN A 22 -17.36 -30.25 9.31
C ASN A 22 -16.84 -30.20 7.85
N PRO A 23 -15.93 -31.12 7.43
CA PRO A 23 -15.36 -31.12 6.08
C PRO A 23 -16.41 -31.24 4.97
N MET A 24 -17.53 -31.94 5.22
CA MET A 24 -18.61 -32.13 4.26
C MET A 24 -19.50 -30.90 4.07
N MET A 25 -19.51 -29.97 5.03
CA MET A 25 -20.26 -28.71 4.95
C MET A 25 -19.38 -27.52 4.57
N ARG A 26 -18.07 -27.71 4.48
CA ARG A 26 -17.10 -26.66 4.15
C ARG A 26 -17.33 -26.03 2.78
N SER A 27 -17.89 -26.77 1.82
CA SER A 27 -18.29 -26.26 0.50
C SER A 27 -19.52 -25.34 0.53
N LYS A 28 -20.27 -25.33 1.64
CA LYS A 28 -21.42 -24.43 1.86
C LYS A 28 -21.04 -23.14 2.58
N LEU A 29 -19.77 -22.96 2.93
CA LEU A 29 -19.31 -21.69 3.48
C LEU A 29 -19.53 -20.58 2.44
N PRO A 30 -20.06 -19.42 2.85
CA PRO A 30 -20.18 -18.30 1.94
C PRO A 30 -18.81 -17.95 1.39
N ALA A 31 -18.76 -17.52 0.12
CA ALA A 31 -17.55 -17.12 -0.57
C ALA A 31 -17.00 -15.81 0.03
N ALA A 32 -16.39 -15.92 1.20
CA ALA A 32 -15.71 -14.82 1.87
C ALA A 32 -14.28 -14.72 1.32
N PRO A 33 -13.75 -13.50 1.15
CA PRO A 33 -12.34 -13.32 0.86
C PRO A 33 -11.51 -13.94 2.01
N GLY A 34 -10.49 -14.72 1.66
CA GLY A 34 -9.57 -15.25 2.67
C GLY A 34 -8.84 -14.12 3.41
N LEU A 35 -8.31 -14.43 4.60
CA LEU A 35 -7.57 -13.47 5.44
C LEU A 35 -6.50 -12.70 4.66
N THR A 36 -5.70 -13.41 3.84
CA THR A 36 -4.68 -12.81 2.98
C THR A 36 -5.30 -11.84 1.97
N THR A 37 -6.43 -12.19 1.35
CA THR A 37 -7.12 -11.33 0.39
C THR A 37 -7.66 -10.07 1.06
N VAL A 38 -8.26 -10.21 2.25
CA VAL A 38 -8.72 -9.05 3.04
C VAL A 38 -7.54 -8.16 3.39
N LEU A 39 -6.45 -8.73 3.92
CA LEU A 39 -5.26 -7.98 4.32
C LEU A 39 -4.63 -7.24 3.12
N MET A 40 -4.45 -7.91 1.99
CA MET A 40 -3.91 -7.28 0.78
C MET A 40 -4.83 -6.17 0.27
N ARG A 41 -6.14 -6.38 0.27
CA ARG A 41 -7.11 -5.33 -0.11
C ARG A 41 -7.08 -4.15 0.85
N SER A 42 -6.91 -4.39 2.16
CA SER A 42 -6.74 -3.32 3.15
C SER A 42 -5.43 -2.55 2.97
N LEU A 43 -4.34 -3.23 2.66
CA LEU A 43 -3.04 -2.60 2.38
C LEU A 43 -3.06 -1.79 1.09
N MET A 44 -3.81 -2.22 0.08
CA MET A 44 -3.97 -1.53 -1.20
C MET A 44 -5.12 -0.51 -1.20
N ALA A 45 -5.93 -0.45 -0.13
CA ALA A 45 -7.04 0.49 -0.06
C ALA A 45 -6.52 1.92 -0.15
N GLY A 46 -7.05 2.72 -1.07
CA GLY A 46 -6.60 4.08 -1.32
C GLY A 46 -5.28 4.21 -2.09
N ARG A 47 -4.66 3.10 -2.53
CA ARG A 47 -3.61 3.14 -3.55
C ARG A 47 -4.25 3.13 -4.93
N ASP A 48 -4.53 4.31 -5.46
CA ASP A 48 -4.82 4.45 -6.88
C ASP A 48 -3.59 4.07 -7.71
N ASP A 49 -3.82 3.72 -8.98
CA ASP A 49 -2.77 3.44 -9.96
C ASP A 49 -1.94 4.72 -10.19
N PHE A 50 -0.93 4.94 -9.33
CA PHE A 50 -0.14 6.17 -9.26
C PHE A 50 0.50 6.53 -10.60
N ASN A 51 0.79 5.54 -11.44
CA ASN A 51 1.31 5.74 -12.80
C ASN A 51 0.36 6.58 -13.67
N ARG A 52 -0.96 6.54 -13.42
CA ARG A 52 -1.95 7.35 -14.15
C ARG A 52 -1.95 8.82 -13.76
N GLN A 53 -1.35 9.17 -12.62
CA GLN A 53 -1.36 10.53 -12.08
C GLN A 53 -0.03 11.27 -12.28
N LEU A 54 1.04 10.56 -12.65
CA LEU A 54 2.35 11.16 -12.91
C LEU A 54 2.33 12.00 -14.19
N LYS A 55 2.77 13.25 -14.08
CA LYS A 55 2.95 14.17 -15.20
C LYS A 55 4.39 14.12 -15.71
N PRO A 56 4.63 14.53 -16.97
CA PRO A 56 5.98 14.74 -17.47
C PRO A 56 6.75 15.72 -16.56
N GLY A 57 7.88 15.26 -16.00
CA GLY A 57 8.71 16.04 -15.08
C GLY A 57 8.53 15.71 -13.59
N ASP A 58 7.53 14.90 -13.23
CA ASP A 58 7.42 14.35 -11.88
C ASP A 58 8.54 13.33 -11.63
N VAL A 59 9.03 13.28 -10.39
CA VAL A 59 10.03 12.30 -9.96
C VAL A 59 9.40 11.36 -8.94
N LEU A 60 9.40 10.07 -9.27
CA LEU A 60 8.91 9.04 -8.37
C LEU A 60 10.04 8.52 -7.48
N PHE A 61 9.84 8.57 -6.17
CA PHE A 61 10.76 8.00 -5.20
C PHE A 61 10.37 6.54 -4.91
N VAL A 62 11.24 5.61 -5.32
CA VAL A 62 11.04 4.16 -5.14
C VAL A 62 12.23 3.58 -4.37
N PRO A 63 12.26 3.75 -3.03
CA PRO A 63 13.33 3.20 -2.23
C PRO A 63 13.36 1.67 -2.31
N PRO A 64 14.56 1.05 -2.30
CA PRO A 64 14.68 -0.39 -2.39
C PRO A 64 14.13 -1.06 -1.12
N ILE A 65 13.42 -2.18 -1.31
CA ILE A 65 12.98 -3.05 -0.22
C ILE A 65 14.10 -4.07 0.06
N PRO A 66 14.48 -4.32 1.32
CA PRO A 66 15.47 -5.36 1.66
C PRO A 66 15.07 -6.73 1.12
N ALA A 67 16.01 -7.47 0.53
CA ALA A 67 15.75 -8.70 -0.23
C ALA A 67 15.05 -9.82 0.57
N ASN A 68 15.15 -9.79 1.90
CA ASN A 68 14.56 -10.77 2.81
C ASN A 68 13.40 -10.19 3.65
N MET A 69 12.81 -9.06 3.23
CA MET A 69 11.71 -8.41 3.95
C MET A 69 10.37 -8.72 3.28
N GLY A 70 9.52 -9.45 3.99
CA GLY A 70 8.14 -9.72 3.62
C GLY A 70 7.19 -8.59 4.03
N ILE A 71 5.98 -8.61 3.46
CA ILE A 71 4.91 -7.63 3.74
C ILE A 71 4.49 -7.63 5.22
N LEU A 72 4.72 -8.71 5.95
CA LEU A 72 4.34 -8.87 7.36
C LEU A 72 5.48 -8.62 8.36
N ASP A 73 6.67 -8.21 7.90
CA ASP A 73 7.83 -7.98 8.77
C ASP A 73 7.77 -6.61 9.47
N TRP A 74 6.64 -6.30 10.11
CA TRP A 74 6.37 -5.01 10.76
C TRP A 74 7.39 -4.65 11.85
N GLY A 75 8.01 -5.65 12.50
CA GLY A 75 9.08 -5.45 13.47
C GLY A 75 10.33 -4.78 12.88
N ARG A 76 10.51 -4.83 11.56
CA ARG A 76 11.64 -4.22 10.84
C ARG A 76 11.29 -2.89 10.18
N HIS A 77 10.15 -2.27 10.50
CA HIS A 77 9.74 -0.99 9.90
C HIS A 77 10.81 0.12 10.04
N ALA A 78 11.54 0.15 11.17
CA ALA A 78 12.60 1.13 11.39
C ALA A 78 13.77 0.97 10.40
N GLU A 79 14.08 -0.27 9.99
CA GLU A 79 15.08 -0.54 8.95
C GLU A 79 14.59 0.02 7.60
N LEU A 80 13.33 -0.24 7.25
CA LEU A 80 12.72 0.27 6.02
C LEU A 80 12.74 1.81 5.98
N VAL A 81 12.36 2.48 7.08
CA VAL A 81 12.37 3.94 7.18
C VAL A 81 13.78 4.50 7.02
N ARG A 82 14.77 3.94 7.72
CA ARG A 82 16.16 4.39 7.60
C ARG A 82 16.72 4.20 6.20
N ASN A 83 16.48 3.05 5.58
CA ASN A 83 16.98 2.76 4.23
C ASN A 83 16.34 3.70 3.20
N ALA A 84 15.02 3.94 3.31
CA ALA A 84 14.32 4.88 2.46
C ALA A 84 14.82 6.32 2.62
N TYR A 85 15.14 6.72 3.86
CA TYR A 85 15.70 8.05 4.14
C TYR A 85 17.05 8.25 3.46
N TRP A 86 18.01 7.35 3.68
CA TRP A 86 19.35 7.47 3.09
C TRP A 86 19.32 7.38 1.57
N TRP A 87 18.56 6.43 1.02
CA TRP A 87 18.34 6.33 -0.41
C TRP A 87 17.72 7.61 -0.98
N GLY A 88 16.73 8.19 -0.29
CA GLY A 88 16.08 9.43 -0.72
C GLY A 88 17.04 10.61 -0.75
N LEU A 89 17.94 10.73 0.23
CA LEU A 89 18.99 11.75 0.21
C LEU A 89 19.93 11.57 -0.99
N GLU A 90 20.37 10.35 -1.26
CA GLU A 90 21.20 10.05 -2.43
C GLU A 90 20.49 10.39 -3.74
N GLU A 91 19.20 10.09 -3.83
CA GLU A 91 18.39 10.37 -5.01
C GLU A 91 18.21 11.88 -5.23
N VAL A 92 18.01 12.67 -4.16
CA VAL A 92 18.03 14.13 -4.25
C VAL A 92 19.39 14.63 -4.76
N GLN A 93 20.50 14.09 -4.26
CA GLN A 93 21.84 14.47 -4.75
C GLN A 93 22.07 14.07 -6.21
N ARG A 94 21.52 12.94 -6.65
CA ARG A 94 21.53 12.53 -8.05
C ARG A 94 20.77 13.53 -8.93
N LEU A 95 19.57 13.94 -8.52
CA LEU A 95 18.75 14.94 -9.22
C LEU A 95 19.45 16.30 -9.28
N LYS A 96 20.11 16.73 -8.19
CA LYS A 96 20.93 17.95 -8.16
C LYS A 96 22.06 17.90 -9.18
N ARG A 97 22.83 16.81 -9.22
CA ARG A 97 23.91 16.61 -10.20
C ARG A 97 23.40 16.59 -11.64
N ALA A 98 22.22 16.01 -11.86
CA ALA A 98 21.55 16.00 -13.16
C ALA A 98 20.90 17.35 -13.53
N ARG A 99 20.94 18.36 -12.64
CA ARG A 99 20.26 19.65 -12.80
C ARG A 99 18.78 19.49 -13.13
N HIS A 100 18.11 18.55 -12.47
CA HIS A 100 16.71 18.28 -12.73
C HIS A 100 15.85 19.51 -12.40
N PRO A 101 14.90 19.91 -13.27
CA PRO A 101 14.07 21.12 -13.06
C PRO A 101 13.35 21.19 -11.71
N LEU A 102 12.95 20.02 -11.19
CA LEU A 102 12.31 19.90 -9.87
C LEU A 102 13.15 20.50 -8.74
N ILE A 103 14.48 20.37 -8.79
CA ILE A 103 15.37 20.93 -7.75
C ILE A 103 15.28 22.45 -7.74
N ALA A 104 15.37 23.07 -8.91
CA ALA A 104 15.27 24.53 -9.04
C ALA A 104 13.89 25.03 -8.57
N ALA A 105 12.81 24.30 -8.90
CA ALA A 105 11.47 24.64 -8.43
C ALA A 105 11.35 24.58 -6.89
N VAL A 106 11.87 23.53 -6.26
CA VAL A 106 11.86 23.37 -4.79
C VAL A 106 12.69 24.46 -4.11
N GLU A 107 13.88 24.76 -4.62
CA GLU A 107 14.75 25.81 -4.07
C GLU A 107 14.12 27.20 -4.20
N ALA A 108 13.44 27.48 -5.32
CA ALA A 108 12.69 28.72 -5.51
C ALA A 108 11.50 28.84 -4.54
N THR A 109 10.76 27.74 -4.30
CA THR A 109 9.67 27.71 -3.29
C THR A 109 10.20 27.92 -1.87
N ALA A 110 11.34 27.30 -1.52
CA ALA A 110 11.94 27.45 -0.19
C ALA A 110 12.46 28.87 0.09
N ALA A 111 12.86 29.61 -0.95
CA ALA A 111 13.32 30.99 -0.85
C ALA A 111 12.18 32.03 -0.78
N ALA A 112 10.95 31.64 -1.09
CA ALA A 112 9.79 32.53 -0.97
C ALA A 112 9.43 32.73 0.51
N PRO A 113 9.20 33.97 0.98
CA PRO A 113 8.77 34.20 2.36
C PRO A 113 7.42 33.51 2.60
N SER A 114 7.34 32.74 3.67
CA SER A 114 6.08 32.15 4.14
C SER A 114 5.17 33.30 4.57
N GLY A 115 4.16 33.61 3.74
CA GLY A 115 3.15 34.62 4.03
C GLY A 115 2.24 34.24 5.19
#